data_AF-A0A2V9ZVZ1-F1
#
_entry.id   AF-A0A2V9ZVZ1-F1
#
_cell.length_a   1.000
_cell.length_b   1.000
_cell.length_c   1.000
_cell.angle_alpha   90.00
_cell.angle_beta   90.00
_cell.angle_gamma   90.00
#
_symmetry.space_group_name_H-M   'P 1'
#
loop_
_entity.id
_entity.type
_entity.pdbx_description
1 polymer ?
#
loop_
_entity_poly.entity_id
_entity_poly.type
_entity_poly.pdbx_seq_one_letter_code
_entity_poly.pdbx_strand_id
1 'polypeptide(L)'
;MPVTQNPRREFLTRAVLTGLAVPSLAIAVPQPFLLMQEQKAGKNESSEEISPAEDLMREHGLLNRILLIYDEHLRRLNAKQDFDPAILASAADIIKRFVEDYHEKLEENYLFPRFRKAGKLVDLVDVLLAQHQAGRRVTARIQQLATATVVKDAAKRRDLSDLLQSFIRMYRPHEAREDTVLFPAFHSIVSKNEYDSLGEEFEKQEDELFGEDGFFKVLDQVASLEKKLGIYDLSKFTPS
;
A
#
# COMPACT_ATOMS: atom_id res chain seq x y z
N MET A 1 -7.08 -1.74 -62.15
CA MET A 1 -6.00 -0.94 -62.79
C MET A 1 -6.64 0.34 -63.31
N PRO A 2 -6.15 1.58 -63.08
CA PRO A 2 -4.85 2.06 -62.55
C PRO A 2 -4.98 2.75 -61.15
N VAL A 3 -3.97 2.97 -60.28
CA VAL A 3 -2.74 3.83 -60.27
C VAL A 3 -3.09 5.31 -60.50
N THR A 4 -2.87 6.28 -59.58
CA THR A 4 -1.59 6.94 -59.19
C THR A 4 -1.84 7.83 -57.94
N GLN A 5 -1.07 7.70 -56.85
CA GLN A 5 0.03 8.58 -56.38
C GLN A 5 -0.30 10.04 -55.97
N ASN A 6 0.22 10.36 -54.78
CA ASN A 6 0.06 11.55 -53.94
C ASN A 6 1.17 12.60 -54.21
N PRO A 7 0.88 13.93 -54.25
CA PRO A 7 1.92 14.96 -54.26
C PRO A 7 2.04 15.69 -52.91
N ARG A 8 3.30 15.90 -52.51
CA ARG A 8 3.75 16.86 -51.48
C ARG A 8 3.68 18.30 -52.01
N ARG A 9 3.41 19.29 -51.13
CA ARG A 9 4.17 20.55 -50.88
C ARG A 9 3.29 21.54 -50.09
N GLU A 10 3.72 21.92 -48.88
CA GLU A 10 4.32 23.22 -48.49
C GLU A 10 3.27 24.21 -47.96
N PHE A 11 3.49 24.76 -46.76
CA PHE A 11 3.74 26.20 -46.60
C PHE A 11 4.41 26.52 -45.25
N LEU A 12 5.40 27.40 -45.34
CA LEU A 12 6.21 27.99 -44.26
C LEU A 12 5.43 29.11 -43.56
N THR A 13 5.65 29.28 -42.25
CA THR A 13 5.68 30.62 -41.64
C THR A 13 6.86 30.73 -40.68
N ARG A 14 7.81 31.60 -41.05
CA ARG A 14 8.88 32.10 -40.19
C ARG A 14 8.31 33.11 -39.21
N ALA A 15 8.71 33.03 -37.94
CA ALA A 15 8.86 34.20 -37.08
C ALA A 15 10.21 34.09 -36.37
N VAL A 16 11.12 35.00 -36.73
CA VAL A 16 12.39 35.23 -36.04
C VAL A 16 12.16 36.37 -35.07
N LEU A 17 12.37 36.14 -33.78
CA LEU A 17 12.67 37.19 -32.81
C LEU A 17 13.93 36.78 -32.05
N THR A 18 15.01 37.50 -32.35
CA THR A 18 16.26 37.57 -31.61
C THR A 18 16.05 38.33 -30.31
N GLY A 19 16.48 37.77 -29.17
CA GLY A 19 16.49 38.53 -27.92
C GLY A 19 16.92 37.72 -26.69
N LEU A 20 18.20 37.87 -26.33
CA LEU A 20 18.82 37.75 -25.01
C LEU A 20 18.72 36.42 -24.24
N ALA A 21 19.89 35.80 -24.08
CA ALA A 21 20.15 34.69 -23.18
C ALA A 21 19.98 35.09 -21.71
N VAL A 22 19.18 34.31 -20.99
CA VAL A 22 19.26 34.14 -19.53
C VAL A 22 19.39 32.63 -19.31
N PRO A 23 20.43 32.14 -18.60
CA PRO A 23 20.48 30.73 -18.24
C PRO A 23 19.47 30.52 -17.11
N SER A 24 18.23 30.23 -17.46
CA SER A 24 17.26 29.69 -16.52
C SER A 24 17.71 28.28 -16.17
N LEU A 25 18.25 28.11 -14.97
CA LEU A 25 18.47 26.81 -14.34
C LEU A 25 17.10 26.10 -14.29
N ALA A 26 16.83 25.23 -15.25
CA ALA A 26 15.67 24.36 -15.19
C ALA A 26 15.93 23.34 -14.08
N ILE A 27 15.38 23.61 -12.89
CA ILE A 27 15.24 22.59 -11.86
C ILE A 27 14.35 21.52 -12.48
N ALA A 28 14.96 20.41 -12.88
CA ALA A 28 14.25 19.23 -13.36
C ALA A 28 13.42 18.69 -12.19
N VAL A 29 12.16 19.09 -12.13
CA VAL A 29 11.18 18.43 -11.29
C VAL A 29 11.08 16.99 -11.79
N PRO A 30 11.26 15.98 -10.95
CA PRO A 30 11.15 14.60 -11.40
C PRO A 30 9.75 14.39 -11.98
N GLN A 31 9.74 13.85 -13.20
CA GLN A 31 8.57 13.57 -14.03
C GLN A 31 7.40 12.78 -13.38
N PRO A 32 7.55 12.02 -12.27
CA PRO A 32 6.39 11.32 -11.69
C PRO A 32 5.29 12.26 -11.20
N PHE A 33 5.62 13.48 -10.78
CA PHE A 33 4.63 14.41 -10.20
C PHE A 33 3.75 15.09 -11.26
N LEU A 34 4.27 15.30 -12.48
CA LEU A 34 3.53 15.89 -13.59
C LEU A 34 2.57 14.88 -14.23
N LEU A 35 2.96 13.60 -14.31
CA LEU A 35 2.08 12.52 -14.78
C LEU A 35 0.83 12.34 -13.90
N MET A 36 0.93 12.62 -12.60
CA MET A 36 -0.19 12.50 -11.66
C MET A 36 -1.19 13.67 -11.78
N GLN A 37 -0.74 14.84 -12.26
CA GLN A 37 -1.59 16.03 -12.38
C GLN A 37 -2.35 16.09 -13.72
N GLU A 38 -1.79 15.54 -14.80
CA GLU A 38 -2.45 15.45 -16.10
C GLU A 38 -3.62 14.45 -16.14
N GLN A 39 -3.69 13.48 -15.22
CA GLN A 39 -4.83 12.56 -15.12
C GLN A 39 -6.15 13.24 -14.73
N LYS A 40 -6.14 14.49 -14.24
CA LYS A 40 -7.38 15.22 -13.86
C LYS A 40 -8.04 16.00 -15.01
N ALA A 41 -7.49 15.98 -16.23
CA ALA A 41 -8.01 16.76 -17.37
C ALA A 41 -8.40 15.88 -18.56
N GLY A 42 -9.36 14.98 -18.36
CA GLY A 42 -9.96 14.23 -19.46
C GLY A 42 -10.89 13.11 -18.98
N LYS A 43 -12.16 13.43 -18.69
CA LYS A 43 -13.20 12.41 -18.54
C LYS A 43 -13.48 11.78 -19.90
N ASN A 44 -12.67 10.78 -20.26
CA ASN A 44 -13.13 9.66 -21.05
C ASN A 44 -13.61 8.59 -20.08
N GLU A 45 -14.87 8.20 -20.21
CA GLU A 45 -15.50 7.08 -19.50
C GLU A 45 -14.81 5.77 -19.89
N SER A 46 -13.71 5.46 -19.21
CA SER A 46 -13.06 4.14 -19.06
C SER A 46 -11.76 4.29 -18.27
N SER A 47 -11.75 5.11 -17.20
CA SER A 47 -10.87 4.77 -16.09
C SER A 47 -11.33 3.40 -15.62
N GLU A 48 -10.52 2.37 -15.78
CA GLU A 48 -10.81 1.06 -15.20
C GLU A 48 -11.12 1.28 -13.71
N GLU A 49 -12.38 1.09 -13.35
CA GLU A 49 -12.85 1.15 -11.97
C GLU A 49 -12.06 0.08 -11.21
N ILE A 50 -11.39 0.50 -10.12
CA ILE A 50 -10.52 -0.40 -9.36
C ILE A 50 -11.41 -1.50 -8.79
N SER A 51 -11.05 -2.76 -9.06
CA SER A 51 -11.87 -3.87 -8.61
C SER A 51 -11.70 -4.10 -7.11
N PRO A 52 -12.70 -4.66 -6.40
CA PRO A 52 -12.58 -4.94 -4.96
C PRO A 52 -11.32 -5.72 -4.57
N ALA A 53 -10.91 -6.71 -5.36
CA ALA A 53 -9.67 -7.44 -5.12
C ALA A 53 -8.42 -6.59 -5.41
N GLU A 54 -8.44 -5.70 -6.40
CA GLU A 54 -7.32 -4.79 -6.64
C GLU A 54 -7.16 -3.80 -5.49
N ASP A 55 -8.25 -3.27 -4.93
CA ASP A 55 -8.20 -2.40 -3.75
C ASP A 55 -7.57 -3.12 -2.54
N LEU A 56 -8.05 -4.32 -2.20
CA LEU A 56 -7.46 -5.13 -1.13
C LEU A 56 -5.97 -5.44 -1.38
N MET A 57 -5.59 -5.72 -2.63
CA MET A 57 -4.18 -5.94 -3.01
C MET A 57 -3.32 -4.67 -2.90
N ARG A 58 -3.88 -3.48 -3.19
CA ARG A 58 -3.19 -2.20 -2.99
C ARG A 58 -2.95 -1.94 -1.50
N GLU A 59 -3.91 -2.30 -0.66
CA GLU A 59 -3.81 -2.25 0.80
C GLU A 59 -2.73 -3.21 1.33
N HIS A 60 -2.61 -4.42 0.76
CA HIS A 60 -1.46 -5.31 1.00
C HIS A 60 -0.12 -4.69 0.56
N GLY A 61 -0.12 -3.93 -0.54
CA GLY A 61 1.05 -3.14 -0.94
C GLY A 61 1.48 -2.14 0.13
N LEU A 62 0.52 -1.50 0.81
CA LEU A 62 0.79 -0.60 1.93
C LEU A 62 1.28 -1.37 3.17
N LEU A 63 0.66 -2.50 3.51
CA LEU A 63 1.12 -3.39 4.58
C LEU A 63 2.58 -3.81 4.35
N ASN A 64 2.93 -4.24 3.15
CA ASN A 64 4.30 -4.61 2.77
C ASN A 64 5.32 -3.51 3.04
N ARG A 65 4.97 -2.25 2.77
CA ARG A 65 5.82 -1.09 3.07
C ARG A 65 5.99 -0.90 4.58
N ILE A 66 4.96 -1.15 5.38
CA ILE A 66 5.09 -1.15 6.84
C ILE A 66 5.95 -2.32 7.33
N LEU A 67 5.90 -3.49 6.68
CA LEU A 67 6.80 -4.60 7.01
C LEU A 67 8.27 -4.24 6.77
N LEU A 68 8.59 -3.42 5.75
CA LEU A 68 9.94 -2.86 5.56
C LEU A 68 10.35 -1.93 6.71
N ILE A 69 9.41 -1.12 7.22
CA ILE A 69 9.65 -0.30 8.42
C ILE A 69 9.97 -1.18 9.63
N TYR A 70 9.24 -2.28 9.82
CA TYR A 70 9.50 -3.23 10.92
C TYR A 70 10.85 -3.95 10.75
N ASP A 71 11.20 -4.39 9.53
CA ASP A 71 12.50 -5.00 9.21
C ASP A 71 13.66 -4.03 9.54
N GLU A 72 13.54 -2.74 9.20
CA GLU A 72 14.58 -1.76 9.52
C GLU A 72 14.72 -1.53 11.02
N HIS A 73 13.62 -1.51 11.78
CA HIS A 73 13.67 -1.44 13.24
C HIS A 73 14.32 -2.70 13.84
N LEU A 74 13.96 -3.88 13.33
CA LEU A 74 14.57 -5.14 13.75
C LEU A 74 16.08 -5.16 13.48
N ARG A 75 16.52 -4.69 12.30
CA ARG A 75 17.94 -4.54 11.96
C ARG A 75 18.67 -3.64 12.96
N ARG A 76 18.10 -2.47 13.29
CA ARG A 76 18.68 -1.54 14.27
C ARG A 76 18.71 -2.12 15.68
N LEU A 77 17.63 -2.79 16.11
CA LEU A 77 17.55 -3.46 17.41
C LEU A 77 18.68 -4.48 17.57
N ASN A 78 18.85 -5.35 16.57
CA ASN A 78 19.90 -6.39 16.52
C ASN A 78 21.31 -5.80 16.49
N ALA A 79 21.51 -4.73 15.72
CA ALA A 79 22.79 -4.02 15.64
C ALA A 79 23.07 -3.11 16.85
N LYS A 80 22.17 -3.06 17.84
CA LYS A 80 22.23 -2.14 18.99
C LYS A 80 22.35 -0.67 18.58
N GLN A 81 21.78 -0.32 17.43
CA GLN A 81 21.68 1.04 16.94
C GLN A 81 20.49 1.74 17.60
N ASP A 82 20.63 3.04 17.83
CA ASP A 82 19.53 3.88 18.28
C ASP A 82 18.54 4.15 17.14
N PHE A 83 17.28 4.34 17.50
CA PHE A 83 16.21 4.73 16.60
C PHE A 83 15.17 5.56 17.35
N ASP A 84 14.37 6.32 16.62
CA ASP A 84 13.25 7.06 17.19
C ASP A 84 12.05 6.11 17.41
N PRO A 85 11.68 5.78 18.67
CA PRO A 85 10.56 4.90 18.95
C PRO A 85 9.22 5.46 18.46
N ALA A 86 9.10 6.78 18.26
CA ALA A 86 7.88 7.38 17.73
C ALA A 86 7.57 6.90 16.30
N ILE A 87 8.59 6.63 15.48
CA ILE A 87 8.41 6.09 14.13
C ILE A 87 7.76 4.71 14.20
N LEU A 88 8.26 3.84 15.09
CA LEU A 88 7.70 2.50 15.28
C LEU A 88 6.27 2.56 15.83
N ALA A 89 6.02 3.45 16.79
CA ALA A 89 4.69 3.66 17.34
C ALA A 89 3.69 4.13 16.27
N SER A 90 4.08 5.09 15.42
CA SER A 90 3.25 5.53 14.28
C SER A 90 2.99 4.41 13.28
N ALA A 91 3.99 3.59 12.96
CA ALA A 91 3.81 2.44 12.07
C ALA A 91 2.81 1.42 12.64
N ALA A 92 2.92 1.09 13.94
CA ALA A 92 1.98 0.21 14.62
C ALA A 92 0.56 0.79 14.73
N ASP A 93 0.43 2.11 14.87
CA ASP A 93 -0.86 2.80 14.82
C ASP A 93 -1.52 2.74 13.43
N ILE A 94 -0.73 2.84 12.35
CA ILE A 94 -1.24 2.64 10.99
C ILE A 94 -1.70 1.19 10.78
N ILE A 95 -0.92 0.19 11.21
CA ILE A 95 -1.35 -1.22 11.18
C ILE A 95 -2.71 -1.36 11.87
N LYS A 96 -2.82 -0.85 13.10
CA LYS A 96 -4.07 -0.97 13.86
C LYS A 96 -5.27 -0.37 13.11
N ARG A 97 -5.16 0.89 12.68
CA ARG A 97 -6.31 1.61 12.13
C ARG A 97 -6.64 1.21 10.69
N PHE A 98 -5.63 1.01 9.86
CA PHE A 98 -5.80 0.79 8.42
C PHE A 98 -5.83 -0.69 8.05
N VAL A 99 -4.93 -1.49 8.62
CA VAL A 99 -4.90 -2.93 8.31
C VAL A 99 -5.93 -3.67 9.15
N GLU A 100 -5.89 -3.54 10.47
CA GLU A 100 -6.70 -4.40 11.36
C GLU A 100 -8.15 -3.96 11.53
N ASP A 101 -8.38 -2.64 11.67
CA ASP A 101 -9.70 -2.08 11.95
C ASP A 101 -10.46 -1.68 10.66
N TYR A 102 -9.82 -1.75 9.48
CA TYR A 102 -10.42 -1.45 8.17
C TYR A 102 -10.26 -2.62 7.19
N HIS A 103 -9.07 -2.84 6.61
CA HIS A 103 -8.83 -3.86 5.58
C HIS A 103 -9.29 -5.26 6.03
N GLU A 104 -8.76 -5.76 7.15
CA GLU A 104 -9.13 -7.08 7.71
C GLU A 104 -10.63 -7.14 8.05
N LYS A 105 -11.27 -6.01 8.36
CA LYS A 105 -12.71 -5.96 8.61
C LYS A 105 -13.52 -6.07 7.33
N LEU A 106 -13.03 -5.56 6.21
CA LEU A 106 -13.66 -5.80 4.91
C LEU A 106 -13.66 -7.31 4.61
N GLU A 107 -12.54 -7.98 4.82
CA GLU A 107 -12.45 -9.42 4.60
C GLU A 107 -13.33 -10.24 5.56
N GLU A 108 -13.24 -9.93 6.86
CA GLU A 108 -14.00 -10.63 7.91
C GLU A 108 -15.51 -10.49 7.73
N ASN A 109 -15.98 -9.31 7.30
CA ASN A 109 -17.40 -9.01 7.18
C ASN A 109 -17.97 -9.41 5.82
N TYR A 110 -17.19 -9.27 4.74
CA TYR A 110 -17.71 -9.42 3.39
C TYR A 110 -17.17 -10.65 2.66
N LEU A 111 -15.90 -11.03 2.79
CA LEU A 111 -15.34 -12.17 2.06
C LEU A 111 -15.56 -13.49 2.80
N PHE A 112 -15.07 -13.58 4.04
CA PHE A 112 -15.02 -14.82 4.81
C PHE A 112 -16.39 -15.51 4.98
N PRO A 113 -17.51 -14.79 5.25
CA PRO A 113 -18.83 -15.42 5.35
C PRO A 113 -19.28 -16.09 4.05
N ARG A 114 -18.89 -15.55 2.89
CA ARG A 114 -19.27 -16.10 1.58
C ARG A 114 -18.53 -17.40 1.28
N PHE A 115 -17.24 -17.45 1.58
CA PHE A 115 -16.46 -18.69 1.49
C PHE A 115 -17.04 -19.79 2.38
N ARG A 116 -17.37 -19.46 3.64
CA ARG A 116 -18.02 -20.40 4.56
C ARG A 116 -19.37 -20.88 4.04
N LYS A 117 -20.23 -19.96 3.56
CA LYS A 117 -21.53 -20.30 2.97
C LYS A 117 -21.40 -21.21 1.74
N ALA A 118 -20.39 -20.97 0.90
CA ALA A 118 -20.11 -21.78 -0.28
C ALA A 118 -19.41 -23.11 0.02
N GLY A 119 -18.95 -23.34 1.26
CA GLY A 119 -18.17 -24.51 1.63
C GLY A 119 -16.81 -24.59 0.93
N LYS A 120 -16.26 -23.44 0.50
CA LYS A 120 -15.02 -23.36 -0.29
C LYS A 120 -13.93 -22.69 0.55
N LEU A 121 -12.73 -23.28 0.56
CA LEU A 121 -11.55 -22.75 1.29
C LEU A 121 -11.80 -22.47 2.79
N VAL A 122 -12.72 -23.19 3.44
CA VAL A 122 -13.12 -22.94 4.83
C VAL A 122 -11.93 -23.02 5.80
N ASP A 123 -11.08 -24.05 5.67
CA ASP A 123 -9.89 -24.20 6.51
C ASP A 123 -8.91 -23.03 6.36
N LEU A 124 -8.76 -22.50 5.14
CA LEU A 124 -7.91 -21.32 4.90
C LEU A 124 -8.51 -20.09 5.58
N VAL A 125 -9.80 -19.83 5.38
CA VAL A 125 -10.52 -18.69 6.00
C VAL A 125 -10.46 -18.74 7.52
N ASP A 126 -10.58 -19.92 8.13
CA ASP A 126 -10.48 -20.07 9.57
C ASP A 126 -9.06 -19.77 10.09
N VAL A 127 -8.03 -20.14 9.33
CA VAL A 127 -6.64 -19.78 9.64
C VAL A 127 -6.40 -18.28 9.48
N LEU A 128 -6.88 -17.65 8.41
CA LEU A 128 -6.73 -16.22 8.17
C LEU A 128 -7.39 -15.41 9.29
N LEU A 129 -8.62 -15.76 9.67
CA LEU A 129 -9.32 -15.12 10.80
C LEU A 129 -8.55 -15.27 12.11
N ALA A 130 -7.99 -16.45 12.39
CA ALA A 130 -7.16 -16.67 13.57
C ALA A 130 -5.87 -15.83 13.54
N GLN A 131 -5.30 -15.63 12.34
CA GLN A 131 -4.13 -14.77 12.13
C GLN A 131 -4.45 -13.30 12.33
N HIS A 132 -5.59 -12.77 11.85
CA HIS A 132 -6.03 -11.39 12.15
C HIS A 132 -6.11 -11.15 13.67
N GLN A 133 -6.69 -12.10 14.41
CA GLN A 133 -6.77 -12.02 15.87
C GLN A 133 -5.39 -12.05 16.54
N ALA A 134 -4.45 -12.83 16.00
CA ALA A 134 -3.08 -12.86 16.49
C ALA A 134 -2.34 -11.56 16.17
N GLY A 135 -2.51 -11.02 14.97
CA GLY A 135 -1.99 -9.72 14.52
C GLY A 135 -2.36 -8.62 15.49
N ARG A 136 -3.65 -8.44 15.77
CA ARG A 136 -4.17 -7.46 16.75
C ARG A 136 -3.53 -7.56 18.13
N ARG A 137 -3.26 -8.78 18.62
CA ARG A 137 -2.55 -8.97 19.91
C ARG A 137 -1.09 -8.55 19.84
N VAL A 138 -0.40 -8.88 18.74
CA VAL A 138 1.00 -8.52 18.52
C VAL A 138 1.14 -7.00 18.35
N THR A 139 0.29 -6.37 17.54
CA THR A 139 0.26 -4.91 17.33
C THR A 139 0.05 -4.15 18.64
N ALA A 140 -0.94 -4.56 19.44
CA ALA A 140 -1.18 -3.94 20.75
C ALA A 140 0.06 -4.03 21.66
N ARG A 141 0.81 -5.14 21.60
CA ARG A 141 2.04 -5.30 22.38
C ARG A 141 3.19 -4.45 21.83
N ILE A 142 3.32 -4.34 20.50
CA ILE A 142 4.29 -3.44 19.87
C ILE A 142 4.03 -1.99 20.29
N GLN A 143 2.78 -1.53 20.26
CA GLN A 143 2.41 -0.17 20.70
C GLN A 143 2.80 0.11 22.15
N GLN A 144 2.61 -0.86 23.06
CA GLN A 144 3.05 -0.73 24.46
C GLN A 144 4.57 -0.62 24.61
N LEU A 145 5.32 -1.29 23.73
CA LEU A 145 6.78 -1.36 23.81
C LEU A 145 7.50 -0.29 22.97
N ALA A 146 6.82 0.34 22.02
CA ALA A 146 7.38 1.39 21.17
C ALA A 146 7.52 2.75 21.89
N THR A 147 8.21 2.77 23.04
CA THR A 147 8.43 3.97 23.86
C THR A 147 9.89 4.15 24.24
N ALA A 148 10.34 5.40 24.42
CA ALA A 148 11.74 5.72 24.71
C ALA A 148 12.30 5.04 25.96
N THR A 149 11.46 4.84 26.98
CA THR A 149 11.86 4.16 28.22
C THR A 149 12.03 2.66 28.01
N VAL A 150 11.21 2.06 27.15
CA VAL A 150 11.23 0.61 26.89
C VAL A 150 12.41 0.21 26.00
N VAL A 151 12.76 1.03 25.00
CA VAL A 151 13.88 0.72 24.09
C VAL A 151 15.25 0.73 24.77
N LYS A 152 15.37 1.31 25.98
CA LYS A 152 16.62 1.30 26.77
C LYS A 152 16.81 0.05 27.62
N ASP A 153 15.78 -0.79 27.75
CA ASP A 153 15.81 -2.03 28.52
C ASP A 153 16.15 -3.21 27.61
N ALA A 154 17.25 -3.92 27.90
CA ALA A 154 17.73 -5.01 27.07
C ALA A 154 16.73 -6.18 26.94
N ALA A 155 15.98 -6.50 28.00
CA ALA A 155 14.97 -7.55 27.94
C ALA A 155 13.81 -7.10 27.05
N LYS A 156 13.35 -5.86 27.21
CA LYS A 156 12.24 -5.36 26.38
C LYS A 156 12.62 -5.13 24.93
N ARG A 157 13.88 -4.80 24.63
CA ARG A 157 14.40 -4.78 23.24
C ARG A 157 14.29 -6.15 22.59
N ARG A 158 14.58 -7.23 23.34
CA ARG A 158 14.43 -8.60 22.86
C ARG A 158 12.97 -8.93 22.60
N ASP A 159 12.09 -8.65 23.57
CA ASP A 159 10.65 -8.86 23.41
C ASP A 159 10.10 -8.11 22.18
N LEU A 160 10.51 -6.86 21.99
CA LEU A 160 10.13 -6.06 20.82
C LEU A 160 10.64 -6.69 19.52
N SER A 161 11.89 -7.15 19.49
CA SER A 161 12.47 -7.81 18.32
C SER A 161 11.71 -9.09 17.95
N ASP A 162 11.37 -9.91 18.95
CA ASP A 162 10.62 -11.15 18.77
C ASP A 162 9.20 -10.87 18.24
N LEU A 163 8.55 -9.81 18.74
CA LEU A 163 7.23 -9.38 18.26
C LEU A 163 7.27 -8.93 16.80
N LEU A 164 8.20 -8.02 16.44
CA LEU A 164 8.35 -7.56 15.06
C LEU A 164 8.64 -8.73 14.11
N GLN A 165 9.56 -9.62 14.50
CA GLN A 165 9.90 -10.80 13.73
C GLN A 165 8.68 -11.73 13.53
N SER A 166 7.89 -11.94 14.58
CA SER A 166 6.69 -12.80 14.54
C SER A 166 5.59 -12.21 13.64
N PHE A 167 5.40 -10.88 13.69
CA PHE A 167 4.44 -10.17 12.85
C PHE A 167 4.81 -10.33 11.37
N ILE A 168 6.06 -10.01 11.00
CA ILE A 168 6.57 -10.15 9.63
C ILE A 168 6.48 -11.60 9.15
N ARG A 169 6.84 -12.56 10.00
CA ARG A 169 6.83 -13.98 9.66
C ARG A 169 5.42 -14.50 9.38
N MET A 170 4.41 -13.92 10.01
CA MET A 170 3.00 -14.26 9.85
C MET A 170 2.37 -13.57 8.65
N TYR A 171 2.51 -12.24 8.52
CA TYR A 171 1.78 -11.48 7.50
C TYR A 171 2.28 -11.71 6.07
N ARG A 172 3.59 -11.91 5.85
CA ARG A 172 4.10 -12.20 4.48
C ARG A 172 3.43 -13.41 3.81
N PRO A 173 3.33 -14.59 4.45
CA PRO A 173 2.59 -15.71 3.86
C PRO A 173 1.07 -15.62 4.02
N HIS A 174 0.55 -14.65 4.77
CA HIS A 174 -0.88 -14.39 4.94
C HIS A 174 -1.42 -13.66 3.70
N GLU A 175 -0.92 -12.44 3.45
CA GLU A 175 -1.29 -11.62 2.30
C GLU A 175 -1.03 -12.37 0.98
N ALA A 176 0.09 -13.11 0.88
CA ALA A 176 0.41 -13.87 -0.32
C ALA A 176 -0.62 -14.95 -0.64
N ARG A 177 -1.29 -15.52 0.36
CA ARG A 177 -2.34 -16.54 0.16
C ARG A 177 -3.68 -15.90 -0.12
N GLU A 178 -3.96 -14.73 0.45
CA GLU A 178 -5.11 -13.94 0.06
C GLU A 178 -5.03 -13.56 -1.41
N ASP A 179 -3.92 -12.92 -1.82
CA ASP A 179 -3.69 -12.44 -3.19
C ASP A 179 -3.73 -13.56 -4.25
N THR A 180 -3.13 -14.72 -3.95
CA THR A 180 -2.91 -15.76 -4.97
C THR A 180 -3.90 -16.91 -4.91
N VAL A 181 -4.64 -17.05 -3.81
CA VAL A 181 -5.58 -18.17 -3.61
C VAL A 181 -6.98 -17.69 -3.27
N LEU A 182 -7.12 -16.86 -2.24
CA LEU A 182 -8.44 -16.44 -1.75
C LEU A 182 -9.13 -15.51 -2.76
N PHE A 183 -8.52 -14.38 -3.11
CA PHE A 183 -9.15 -13.39 -3.99
C PHE A 183 -9.49 -13.95 -5.38
N PRO A 184 -8.60 -14.72 -6.06
CA PRO A 184 -8.97 -15.35 -7.34
C PRO A 184 -10.13 -16.34 -7.20
N ALA A 185 -10.19 -17.09 -6.09
CA ALA A 185 -11.28 -18.03 -5.85
C ALA A 185 -12.62 -17.32 -5.56
N PHE A 186 -12.60 -16.06 -5.14
CA PHE A 186 -13.79 -15.30 -4.79
C PHE A 186 -14.74 -15.14 -5.99
N HIS A 187 -14.21 -14.88 -7.19
CA HIS A 187 -15.00 -14.78 -8.43
C HIS A 187 -15.87 -16.01 -8.75
N SER A 188 -15.53 -17.18 -8.22
CA SER A 188 -16.30 -18.42 -8.44
C SER A 188 -17.46 -18.63 -7.46
N ILE A 189 -17.55 -17.80 -6.41
CA ILE A 189 -18.56 -17.93 -5.34
C ILE A 189 -19.45 -16.70 -5.19
N VAL A 190 -19.19 -15.62 -5.95
CA VAL A 190 -20.05 -14.44 -6.05
C VAL A 190 -20.41 -14.15 -7.51
N SER A 191 -21.56 -13.53 -7.72
CA SER A 191 -21.94 -13.02 -9.05
C SER A 191 -21.16 -11.75 -9.39
N LYS A 192 -21.08 -11.38 -10.69
CA LYS A 192 -20.47 -10.12 -11.10
C LYS A 192 -21.10 -8.91 -10.38
N ASN A 193 -22.43 -8.83 -10.37
CA ASN A 193 -23.13 -7.70 -9.73
C ASN A 193 -22.84 -7.63 -8.23
N GLU A 194 -22.78 -8.79 -7.55
CA GLU A 194 -22.43 -8.83 -6.13
C GLU A 194 -20.98 -8.41 -5.89
N TYR A 195 -20.06 -8.81 -6.78
CA TYR A 195 -18.67 -8.40 -6.72
C TYR A 195 -18.51 -6.90 -6.94
N ASP A 196 -19.18 -6.33 -7.95
CA ASP A 196 -19.14 -4.89 -8.23
C ASP A 196 -19.70 -4.09 -7.04
N SER A 197 -20.83 -4.51 -6.46
CA SER A 197 -21.41 -3.85 -5.27
C SER A 197 -20.54 -3.92 -4.01
N LEU A 198 -19.60 -4.85 -3.93
CA LEU A 198 -18.63 -4.87 -2.83
C LEU A 198 -17.61 -3.74 -2.98
N GLY A 199 -17.26 -3.34 -4.20
CA GLY A 199 -16.35 -2.23 -4.45
C GLY A 199 -16.93 -0.92 -3.93
N GLU A 200 -18.19 -0.64 -4.27
CA GLU A 200 -18.92 0.52 -3.76
C GLU A 200 -18.98 0.56 -2.23
N GLU A 201 -19.17 -0.61 -1.59
CA GLU A 201 -19.21 -0.70 -0.13
C GLU A 201 -17.82 -0.49 0.48
N PHE A 202 -16.74 -0.99 -0.15
CA PHE A 202 -15.37 -0.81 0.33
C PHE A 202 -14.93 0.66 0.24
N GLU A 203 -15.23 1.32 -0.88
CA GLU A 203 -14.99 2.75 -1.08
C GLU A 203 -15.73 3.58 -0.02
N LYS A 204 -17.00 3.27 0.24
CA LYS A 204 -17.78 3.93 1.29
C LYS A 204 -17.16 3.75 2.68
N GLN A 205 -16.73 2.54 3.03
CA GLN A 205 -16.07 2.29 4.33
C GLN A 205 -14.73 3.04 4.43
N GLU A 206 -13.98 3.15 3.33
CA GLU A 206 -12.76 3.96 3.26
C GLU A 206 -13.07 5.43 3.58
N ASP A 207 -14.04 6.00 2.87
CA ASP A 207 -14.46 7.39 3.01
C ASP A 207 -14.99 7.69 4.43
N GLU A 208 -15.74 6.77 5.03
CA GLU A 208 -16.24 6.93 6.40
C GLU A 208 -15.11 7.00 7.44
N LEU A 209 -14.03 6.23 7.25
CA LEU A 209 -12.94 6.10 8.21
C LEU A 209 -11.78 7.09 7.96
N PHE A 210 -11.50 7.41 6.70
CA PHE A 210 -10.31 8.17 6.29
C PHE A 210 -10.64 9.41 5.45
N GLY A 211 -11.91 9.56 5.03
CA GLY A 211 -12.39 10.61 4.13
C GLY A 211 -11.84 10.47 2.72
N GLU A 212 -12.28 11.35 1.82
CA GLU A 212 -11.87 11.39 0.40
C GLU A 212 -10.34 11.24 0.23
N ASP A 213 -9.90 10.36 -0.67
CA ASP A 213 -8.48 9.98 -0.87
C ASP A 213 -7.83 9.32 0.37
N GLY A 214 -8.58 8.50 1.11
CA GLY A 214 -8.18 7.88 2.37
C GLY A 214 -6.89 7.06 2.26
N PHE A 215 -6.86 6.14 1.30
CA PHE A 215 -5.70 5.30 0.98
C PHE A 215 -4.45 6.16 0.73
N PHE A 216 -4.55 7.20 -0.09
CA PHE A 216 -3.41 8.05 -0.44
C PHE A 216 -2.89 8.83 0.76
N LYS A 217 -3.76 9.32 1.65
CA LYS A 217 -3.33 9.97 2.91
C LYS A 217 -2.53 9.01 3.79
N VAL A 218 -2.96 7.76 3.92
CA VAL A 218 -2.23 6.75 4.71
C VAL A 218 -0.93 6.36 4.02
N LEU A 219 -0.94 6.24 2.69
CA LEU A 219 0.27 5.99 1.88
C LEU A 219 1.33 7.08 2.09
N ASP A 220 0.91 8.35 2.15
CA ASP A 220 1.79 9.49 2.43
C ASP A 220 2.35 9.45 3.86
N GLN A 221 1.55 9.01 4.84
CA GLN A 221 2.03 8.78 6.21
C GLN A 221 3.15 7.72 6.21
N VAL A 222 2.94 6.57 5.55
CA VAL A 222 3.94 5.50 5.44
C VAL A 222 5.21 6.00 4.73
N ALA A 223 5.05 6.70 3.61
CA ALA A 223 6.18 7.30 2.88
C ALA A 223 7.00 8.28 3.75
N SER A 224 6.34 9.05 4.61
CA SER A 224 7.01 9.95 5.56
C SER A 224 7.85 9.18 6.59
N LEU A 225 7.35 8.05 7.10
CA LEU A 225 8.10 7.20 8.03
C LEU A 225 9.33 6.57 7.36
N GLU A 226 9.18 6.07 6.13
CA GLU A 226 10.30 5.54 5.35
C GLU A 226 11.39 6.59 5.09
N LYS A 227 11.00 7.84 4.78
CA LYS A 227 11.94 8.95 4.59
C LYS A 227 12.72 9.24 5.87
N LYS A 228 12.06 9.27 7.02
CA LYS A 228 12.71 9.46 8.34
C LYS A 228 13.68 8.32 8.68
N LEU A 229 13.38 7.10 8.26
CA LEU A 229 14.26 5.95 8.44
C LEU A 229 15.38 5.86 7.39
N GLY A 230 15.28 6.63 6.32
CA GLY A 230 16.22 6.57 5.21
C GLY A 230 16.04 5.34 4.31
N ILE A 231 14.85 4.72 4.32
CA ILE A 231 14.52 3.53 3.51
C ILE A 231 13.54 3.83 2.35
N TYR A 232 13.22 5.11 2.11
CA TYR A 232 12.29 5.52 1.04
C TYR A 232 12.86 5.32 -0.38
N ASP A 233 14.18 5.46 -0.54
CA ASP A 233 14.81 5.34 -1.84
C ASP A 233 14.94 3.86 -2.25
N LEU A 234 14.15 3.46 -3.24
CA LEU A 234 14.10 2.08 -3.76
C LEU A 234 15.46 1.58 -4.21
N SER A 235 16.34 2.45 -4.72
CA SER A 235 17.67 2.04 -5.22
C SER A 235 18.53 1.39 -4.13
N LYS A 236 18.29 1.71 -2.86
CA LYS A 236 19.02 1.13 -1.70
C LYS A 236 18.78 -0.36 -1.50
N PHE A 237 17.73 -0.93 -2.09
CA PHE A 237 17.44 -2.36 -2.03
C PHE A 237 18.03 -3.13 -3.22
N THR A 238 18.70 -2.46 -4.16
CA THR A 238 19.36 -3.12 -5.29
C THR A 238 20.60 -3.86 -4.79
N PRO A 239 20.70 -5.20 -5.00
CA PRO A 239 21.91 -5.94 -4.67
C PRO A 239 23.12 -5.39 -5.43
N SER A 240 24.26 -5.27 -4.73
CA SER A 240 25.55 -4.89 -5.32
C SER A 240 26.20 -6.04 -6.08
#